data_AF-A0A377KHI4-F1
#
_entry.id   AF-A0A377KHI4-F1
#
_cell.length_a   1.000
_cell.length_b   1.000
_cell.length_c   1.000
_cell.angle_alpha   90.00
_cell.angle_beta   90.00
_cell.angle_gamma   90.00
#
_symmetry.space_group_name_H-M   'P 1'
#
loop_
_entity.id
_entity.type
_entity.pdbx_description
1 polymer ?
#
loop_
_entity_poly.entity_id
_entity_poly.type
_entity_poly.pdbx_seq_one_letter_code
_entity_poly.pdbx_strand_id
1 'polypeptide(L)'
;MRRLIGLLSGVLLVGLLASCGSNQEAGKNEELQVLTTFYPMYEFTKEIVGEEGNVELLIPAGTDSLDYEPSAKDMTKIQNADIFVYNDENMETWVPAIQETLREGKVLSIKATEGMLLLSGSEDGHDHTHEGEGHTHELGPHVWLAPSLAVKQVQTIRNQLIKQYPEKEEVFTSNAENYLTKLQNLHQKYQDTLGQAKQKSFVTQHAAFNYLALEYGLKQVAVTGLSSSEEPSVSRIAELKEFVTEHGISTIYFEENTKGSIAKTLANEAGVSLEVLNPLEGLTKEQMAQGENYLSIMEKNLRALQKTTEIENPLEDRWEQEEKTVYNGYFEDSAVKDRTLLDWNGAWQTVDSYLENGTLDPVFEYKAKVNPEKTAKEYKEYYKVGYHTDVAKITIKGNELTFTFKNGEVKKAEYRYSGKKVLDYQAGNRGVRYLFEAKEPQNSAYRYVQFSDHSIEPSDSEHFHIYLGNESQEKLLEEMENWPTFYPAQMNGQEIAQEMMLH
;
A
#
# COMPACT_ATOMS: atom_id res chain seq x y z
N MET A 1 -72.75 -2.85 81.70
CA MET A 1 -73.95 -2.28 81.05
C MET A 1 -73.50 -1.31 79.98
N ARG A 2 -73.82 -1.60 78.70
CA ARG A 2 -74.04 -0.69 77.54
C ARG A 2 -72.90 0.29 77.14
N ARG A 3 -72.50 0.49 75.88
CA ARG A 3 -72.94 0.03 74.54
C ARG A 3 -71.91 0.53 73.48
N LEU A 4 -71.68 -0.31 72.46
CA LEU A 4 -71.59 -0.07 70.99
C LEU A 4 -70.72 1.08 70.41
N ILE A 5 -69.71 0.82 69.57
CA ILE A 5 -69.69 0.41 68.12
C ILE A 5 -69.78 1.60 67.13
N GLY A 6 -68.84 1.63 66.17
CA GLY A 6 -69.00 2.14 64.78
C GLY A 6 -68.33 3.49 64.50
N LEU A 7 -67.10 3.54 63.97
CA LEU A 7 -66.67 3.54 62.55
C LEU A 7 -67.24 4.65 61.63
N LEU A 8 -66.28 5.28 60.93
CA LEU A 8 -66.32 5.93 59.60
C LEU A 8 -66.80 7.39 59.45
N SER A 9 -65.86 8.31 59.19
CA SER A 9 -65.46 8.73 57.83
C SER A 9 -64.89 10.16 57.79
N GLY A 10 -63.81 10.36 57.02
CA GLY A 10 -63.34 11.68 56.57
C GLY A 10 -61.84 11.94 56.76
N VAL A 11 -60.98 11.14 56.12
CA VAL A 11 -59.52 11.31 56.13
C VAL A 11 -59.10 12.57 55.40
N LEU A 12 -58.15 13.23 56.06
CA LEU A 12 -57.56 14.53 55.81
C LEU A 12 -56.50 14.49 54.70
N LEU A 13 -56.49 15.58 53.94
CA LEU A 13 -55.52 16.00 52.94
C LEU A 13 -54.16 16.34 53.58
N VAL A 14 -53.14 15.48 53.49
CA VAL A 14 -51.71 15.88 53.59
C VAL A 14 -50.85 14.88 52.84
N GLY A 15 -50.13 15.33 51.81
CA GLY A 15 -49.05 14.57 51.20
C GLY A 15 -48.52 15.28 49.97
N LEU A 16 -47.29 15.80 50.08
CA LEU A 16 -46.22 15.82 49.05
C LEU A 16 -45.22 16.95 49.35
N LEU A 17 -44.29 16.68 50.26
CA LEU A 17 -42.99 17.37 50.34
C LEU A 17 -41.93 16.32 50.69
N ALA A 18 -41.44 15.61 49.68
CA ALA A 18 -40.15 14.91 49.66
C ALA A 18 -39.98 14.18 48.32
N SER A 19 -39.51 14.88 47.27
CA SER A 19 -38.71 14.27 46.20
C SER A 19 -38.13 15.37 45.30
N CYS A 20 -37.11 16.05 45.80
CA CYS A 20 -36.12 16.70 44.94
C CYS A 20 -34.78 15.99 45.19
N GLY A 21 -34.75 14.71 44.84
CA GLY A 21 -33.52 14.02 44.47
C GLY A 21 -33.59 13.86 42.97
N SER A 22 -32.95 14.77 42.24
CA SER A 22 -32.61 14.51 40.84
C SER A 22 -31.67 13.31 40.84
N ASN A 23 -32.22 12.11 40.63
CA ASN A 23 -31.49 11.01 40.01
C ASN A 23 -31.11 11.50 38.61
N GLN A 24 -30.05 12.31 38.53
CA GLN A 24 -29.07 12.09 37.48
C GLN A 24 -28.56 10.68 37.75
N GLU A 25 -29.13 9.70 37.05
CA GLU A 25 -28.28 8.61 36.59
C GLU A 25 -27.12 9.31 35.90
N ALA A 26 -25.97 9.31 36.56
CA ALA A 26 -24.71 9.56 35.90
C ALA A 26 -24.73 8.60 34.71
N GLY A 27 -24.91 9.13 33.49
CA GLY A 27 -24.78 8.34 32.29
C GLY A 27 -23.44 7.64 32.43
N LYS A 28 -23.46 6.31 32.56
CA LYS A 28 -22.26 5.54 32.33
C LYS A 28 -21.80 5.99 30.95
N ASN A 29 -20.64 6.63 30.88
CA ASN A 29 -19.88 6.67 29.64
C ASN A 29 -19.79 5.20 29.22
N GLU A 30 -20.57 4.78 28.24
CA GLU A 30 -20.42 3.43 27.69
C GLU A 30 -19.04 3.44 27.02
N GLU A 31 -18.11 2.67 27.60
CA GLU A 31 -16.77 2.49 27.06
C GLU A 31 -16.89 1.97 25.63
N LEU A 32 -16.17 2.61 24.69
CA LEU A 32 -16.20 2.22 23.28
C LEU A 32 -15.79 0.75 23.13
N GLN A 33 -16.55 -0.03 22.39
CA GLN A 33 -16.19 -1.39 22.02
C GLN A 33 -15.47 -1.35 20.67
N VAL A 34 -14.15 -1.53 20.69
CA VAL A 34 -13.31 -1.44 19.50
C VAL A 34 -12.76 -2.82 19.19
N LEU A 35 -13.04 -3.33 18.00
CA LEU A 35 -12.50 -4.58 17.51
C LEU A 35 -11.44 -4.29 16.46
N THR A 36 -10.26 -4.88 16.63
CA THR A 36 -9.13 -4.76 15.69
C THR A 36 -8.79 -6.13 15.12
N THR A 37 -8.30 -6.18 13.89
CA THR A 37 -7.98 -7.43 13.18
C THR A 37 -6.81 -8.18 13.81
N PHE A 38 -5.57 -7.73 13.59
CA PHE A 38 -4.35 -8.38 14.06
C PHE A 38 -3.46 -7.42 14.89
N TYR A 39 -2.29 -7.89 15.33
CA TYR A 39 -1.56 -7.28 16.45
C TYR A 39 -1.17 -5.79 16.31
N PRO A 40 -0.61 -5.31 15.18
CA PRO A 40 -0.28 -3.90 15.00
C PRO A 40 -1.53 -3.01 15.06
N MET A 41 -2.63 -3.44 14.43
CA MET A 41 -3.91 -2.71 14.48
C MET A 41 -4.44 -2.62 15.90
N TYR A 42 -4.31 -3.70 16.68
CA TYR A 42 -4.62 -3.70 18.12
C TYR A 42 -3.78 -2.70 18.90
N GLU A 43 -2.45 -2.76 18.77
CA GLU A 43 -1.57 -1.88 19.57
C GLU A 43 -1.76 -0.42 19.21
N PHE A 44 -1.74 -0.08 17.92
CA PHE A 44 -1.89 1.31 17.46
C PHE A 44 -3.20 1.92 17.93
N THR A 45 -4.29 1.16 17.80
CA THR A 45 -5.62 1.61 18.23
C THR A 45 -5.69 1.74 19.75
N LYS A 46 -5.15 0.78 20.49
CA LYS A 46 -5.11 0.80 21.97
C LYS A 46 -4.34 1.99 22.51
N GLU A 47 -3.20 2.33 21.92
CA GLU A 47 -2.41 3.49 22.34
C GLU A 47 -3.13 4.82 22.07
N ILE A 48 -4.09 4.88 21.15
CA ILE A 48 -4.92 6.07 20.90
C ILE A 48 -6.15 6.08 21.81
N VAL A 49 -6.89 4.98 21.87
CA VAL A 49 -8.16 4.86 22.62
C VAL A 49 -7.93 4.95 24.13
N GLY A 50 -6.86 4.33 24.65
CA GLY A 50 -6.53 4.38 26.07
C GLY A 50 -7.67 3.87 26.96
N GLU A 51 -8.06 4.67 27.97
CA GLU A 51 -9.13 4.33 28.91
C GLU A 51 -10.54 4.64 28.39
N GLU A 52 -10.68 5.21 27.18
CA GLU A 52 -11.99 5.59 26.61
C GLU A 52 -12.78 4.40 26.04
N GLY A 53 -12.16 3.22 25.96
CA GLY A 53 -12.76 2.04 25.36
C GLY A 53 -12.01 0.74 25.59
N ASN A 54 -12.73 -0.35 25.39
CA ASN A 54 -12.18 -1.69 25.36
C ASN A 54 -11.75 -2.04 23.92
N VAL A 55 -10.45 -2.22 23.71
CA VAL A 55 -9.88 -2.65 22.43
C VAL A 55 -9.64 -4.16 22.47
N GLU A 56 -10.28 -4.91 21.58
CA GLU A 56 -10.16 -6.36 21.44
C GLU A 56 -9.42 -6.75 20.15
N LEU A 57 -8.54 -7.75 20.27
CA LEU A 57 -7.82 -8.36 19.15
C LEU A 57 -8.62 -9.56 18.61
N LEU A 58 -8.99 -9.52 17.33
CA LEU A 58 -9.77 -10.58 16.67
C LEU A 58 -8.92 -11.82 16.37
N ILE A 59 -7.76 -11.62 15.74
CA ILE A 59 -6.85 -12.67 15.29
C ILE A 59 -5.76 -12.84 16.37
N PRO A 60 -5.80 -13.93 17.15
CA PRO A 60 -4.80 -14.17 18.19
C PRO A 60 -3.46 -14.60 17.57
N ALA A 61 -2.37 -14.42 18.32
CA ALA A 61 -1.06 -14.91 17.89
C ALA A 61 -1.04 -16.41 17.64
N GLY A 62 -0.27 -16.83 16.63
CA GLY A 62 -0.19 -18.20 16.15
C GLY A 62 -1.32 -18.60 15.19
N THR A 63 -2.23 -17.69 14.87
CA THR A 63 -3.12 -17.80 13.70
C THR A 63 -2.51 -16.98 12.58
N ASP A 64 -2.41 -17.58 11.39
CA ASP A 64 -1.99 -16.88 10.19
C ASP A 64 -2.99 -15.76 9.89
N SER A 65 -2.49 -14.53 9.81
CA SER A 65 -3.35 -13.36 9.64
C SER A 65 -3.72 -13.09 8.19
N LEU A 66 -2.95 -13.61 7.23
CA LEU A 66 -3.22 -13.53 5.79
C LEU A 66 -4.30 -14.52 5.38
N ASP A 67 -4.26 -15.74 5.94
CA ASP A 67 -5.22 -16.83 5.66
C ASP A 67 -6.45 -16.84 6.59
N TYR A 68 -6.56 -15.85 7.46
CA TYR A 68 -7.65 -15.82 8.43
C TYR A 68 -9.00 -15.60 7.73
N GLU A 69 -9.95 -16.52 7.97
CA GLU A 69 -11.36 -16.33 7.64
C GLU A 69 -12.20 -16.17 8.91
N PRO A 70 -13.06 -15.12 9.00
CA PRO A 70 -13.87 -14.88 10.19
C PRO A 70 -14.95 -15.96 10.37
N SER A 71 -15.04 -16.52 11.57
CA SER A 71 -16.15 -17.42 11.92
C SER A 71 -17.47 -16.65 12.12
N ALA A 72 -18.60 -17.35 12.15
CA ALA A 72 -19.90 -16.73 12.48
C ALA A 72 -19.90 -16.03 13.86
N LYS A 73 -19.07 -16.50 14.81
CA LYS A 73 -18.89 -15.87 16.11
C LYS A 73 -18.12 -14.56 15.98
N ASP A 74 -17.09 -14.54 15.16
CA ASP A 74 -16.27 -13.35 14.87
C ASP A 74 -17.10 -12.28 14.15
N MET A 75 -17.91 -12.70 13.18
CA MET A 75 -18.91 -11.84 12.55
C MET A 75 -19.88 -11.21 13.55
N THR A 76 -20.31 -11.97 14.56
CA THR A 76 -21.15 -11.44 15.64
C THR A 76 -20.40 -10.40 16.49
N LYS A 77 -19.10 -10.60 16.74
CA LYS A 77 -18.29 -9.60 17.45
C LYS A 77 -18.17 -8.32 16.63
N ILE A 78 -17.83 -8.43 15.34
CA ILE A 78 -17.70 -7.27 14.44
C ILE A 78 -19.00 -6.46 14.41
N GLN A 79 -20.15 -7.14 14.26
CA GLN A 79 -21.47 -6.47 14.23
C GLN A 79 -21.91 -5.84 15.55
N ASN A 80 -21.27 -6.18 16.66
CA ASN A 80 -21.56 -5.66 18.00
C ASN A 80 -20.52 -4.65 18.48
N ALA A 81 -19.43 -4.45 17.75
CA ALA A 81 -18.46 -3.41 18.04
C ALA A 81 -18.99 -2.04 17.59
N ASP A 82 -18.58 -0.99 18.27
CA ASP A 82 -18.80 0.39 17.82
C ASP A 82 -17.83 0.75 16.69
N ILE A 83 -16.61 0.19 16.76
CA ILE A 83 -15.51 0.47 15.82
C ILE A 83 -14.84 -0.84 15.41
N PHE A 84 -14.60 -1.00 14.12
CA PHE A 84 -13.82 -2.09 13.52
C PHE A 84 -12.60 -1.51 12.79
N VAL A 85 -11.40 -1.81 13.27
CA VAL A 85 -10.14 -1.33 12.68
C VAL A 85 -9.41 -2.47 11.99
N TYR A 86 -9.05 -2.26 10.73
CA TYR A 86 -8.28 -3.19 9.90
C TYR A 86 -7.13 -2.45 9.20
N ASN A 87 -6.14 -3.19 8.71
CA ASN A 87 -4.98 -2.59 8.05
C ASN A 87 -5.35 -2.14 6.65
N ASP A 88 -5.66 -3.09 5.77
CA ASP A 88 -5.92 -2.89 4.35
C ASP A 88 -6.66 -4.11 3.77
N GLU A 89 -7.50 -3.93 2.75
CA GLU A 89 -8.14 -5.04 2.05
C GLU A 89 -7.17 -6.02 1.37
N ASN A 90 -5.92 -5.63 1.14
CA ASN A 90 -4.85 -6.53 0.68
C ASN A 90 -4.22 -7.35 1.82
N MET A 91 -4.53 -7.04 3.08
CA MET A 91 -4.17 -7.86 4.25
C MET A 91 -5.35 -8.71 4.67
N GLU A 92 -6.44 -8.04 5.05
CA GLU A 92 -7.66 -8.70 5.50
C GLU A 92 -8.65 -8.79 4.34
N THR A 93 -8.35 -9.67 3.37
CA THR A 93 -9.09 -9.83 2.10
C THR A 93 -10.58 -10.17 2.26
N TRP A 94 -10.99 -10.65 3.43
CA TRP A 94 -12.37 -10.90 3.79
C TRP A 94 -13.15 -9.63 4.18
N VAL A 95 -12.48 -8.50 4.44
CA VAL A 95 -13.10 -7.25 4.89
C VAL A 95 -14.09 -6.66 3.88
N PRO A 96 -13.78 -6.55 2.57
CA PRO A 96 -14.74 -6.03 1.60
C PRO A 96 -16.07 -6.81 1.59
N ALA A 97 -15.99 -8.14 1.61
CA ALA A 97 -17.17 -9.01 1.61
C ALA A 97 -18.04 -8.82 2.84
N ILE A 98 -17.44 -8.59 4.02
CA ILE A 98 -18.23 -8.36 5.22
C ILE A 98 -18.80 -6.95 5.29
N GLN A 99 -18.11 -5.94 4.78
CA GLN A 99 -18.56 -4.55 4.80
C GLN A 99 -19.90 -4.37 4.05
N GLU A 100 -20.11 -5.11 2.97
CA GLU A 100 -21.40 -5.17 2.26
C GLU A 100 -22.56 -5.67 3.15
N THR A 101 -22.26 -6.48 4.16
CA THR A 101 -23.24 -7.07 5.08
C THR A 101 -23.36 -6.34 6.41
N LEU A 102 -22.38 -5.51 6.76
CA LEU A 102 -22.45 -4.67 7.95
C LEU A 102 -23.59 -3.68 7.77
N ARG A 103 -24.45 -3.57 8.78
CA ARG A 103 -25.57 -2.63 8.73
C ARG A 103 -25.00 -1.22 8.70
N GLU A 104 -25.28 -0.49 7.62
CA GLU A 104 -24.86 0.90 7.45
C GLU A 104 -25.12 1.72 8.73
N GLY A 105 -24.08 2.38 9.22
CA GLY A 105 -24.14 3.28 10.37
C GLY A 105 -24.15 2.61 11.75
N LYS A 106 -24.04 1.27 11.85
CA LYS A 106 -23.96 0.58 13.16
C LYS A 106 -22.53 0.33 13.63
N VAL A 107 -21.60 0.06 12.72
CA VAL A 107 -20.19 -0.20 13.02
C VAL A 107 -19.34 0.77 12.22
N LEU A 108 -18.47 1.52 12.87
CA LEU A 108 -17.50 2.37 12.20
C LEU A 108 -16.32 1.53 11.71
N SER A 109 -16.15 1.38 10.40
CA SER A 109 -14.94 0.79 9.84
C SER A 109 -13.84 1.84 9.68
N ILE A 110 -12.63 1.53 10.15
CA ILE A 110 -11.42 2.34 10.01
C ILE A 110 -10.38 1.52 9.26
N LYS A 111 -9.98 2.00 8.08
CA LYS A 111 -8.85 1.49 7.32
C LYS A 111 -7.58 2.22 7.74
N ALA A 112 -6.59 1.52 8.31
CA ALA A 112 -5.38 2.17 8.84
C ALA A 112 -4.49 2.76 7.74
N THR A 113 -4.57 2.23 6.51
CA THR A 113 -3.83 2.70 5.34
C THR A 113 -4.62 3.69 4.46
N GLU A 114 -5.77 4.19 4.92
CA GLU A 114 -6.57 5.16 4.16
C GLU A 114 -5.72 6.36 3.70
N GLY A 115 -5.71 6.61 2.38
CA GLY A 115 -4.93 7.68 1.75
C GLY A 115 -3.44 7.38 1.55
N MET A 116 -2.95 6.20 1.93
CA MET A 116 -1.60 5.74 1.61
C MET A 116 -1.57 5.07 0.24
N LEU A 117 -0.47 5.25 -0.49
CA LEU A 117 -0.17 4.44 -1.66
C LEU A 117 0.64 3.21 -1.23
N LEU A 118 0.32 2.07 -1.81
CA LEU A 118 0.96 0.79 -1.56
C LEU A 118 1.91 0.43 -2.70
N LEU A 119 2.91 -0.36 -2.38
CA LEU A 119 3.77 -1.02 -3.37
C LEU A 119 3.05 -2.23 -3.96
N SER A 120 3.50 -2.69 -5.11
CA SER A 120 3.10 -4.00 -5.64
C SER A 120 3.36 -5.10 -4.59
N GLY A 121 2.48 -6.09 -4.54
CA GLY A 121 2.75 -7.34 -3.82
C GLY A 121 4.02 -7.99 -4.35
N SER A 122 4.71 -8.76 -3.50
CA SER A 122 6.05 -9.30 -3.79
C SER A 122 6.13 -10.07 -5.12
N GLU A 123 6.69 -9.44 -6.16
CA GLU A 123 7.31 -10.08 -7.33
C GLU A 123 8.85 -10.04 -7.26
N ASP A 124 9.46 -9.63 -6.14
CA ASP A 124 10.93 -9.62 -5.94
C ASP A 124 11.52 -11.02 -5.66
N GLY A 125 10.76 -12.08 -5.93
CA GLY A 125 11.23 -13.46 -5.87
C GLY A 125 11.91 -13.85 -7.17
N HIS A 126 13.24 -13.85 -7.19
CA HIS A 126 14.03 -14.45 -8.27
C HIS A 126 13.80 -15.97 -8.36
N ASP A 127 12.69 -16.42 -8.93
CA ASP A 127 12.58 -17.70 -9.65
C ASP A 127 11.22 -17.84 -10.36
N HIS A 128 11.19 -17.74 -11.69
CA HIS A 128 10.08 -18.23 -12.50
C HIS A 128 10.23 -19.73 -12.73
N THR A 129 10.30 -20.55 -11.68
CA THR A 129 10.02 -21.97 -11.80
C THR A 129 9.33 -22.50 -10.53
N HIS A 130 8.11 -23.04 -10.73
CA HIS A 130 7.29 -23.87 -9.83
C HIS A 130 6.16 -23.20 -9.01
N GLU A 131 4.97 -23.80 -9.18
CA GLU A 131 3.78 -23.65 -8.34
C GLU A 131 4.15 -23.92 -6.87
N GLY A 132 4.08 -22.88 -6.04
CA GLY A 132 4.27 -22.95 -4.60
C GLY A 132 3.37 -21.92 -3.92
N GLU A 133 2.75 -22.31 -2.82
CA GLU A 133 1.73 -21.59 -2.06
C GLU A 133 2.27 -20.28 -1.45
N GLY A 134 2.34 -19.22 -2.25
CA GLY A 134 2.54 -17.85 -1.78
C GLY A 134 1.30 -17.03 -2.11
N HIS A 135 0.70 -16.41 -1.10
CA HIS A 135 -0.46 -15.54 -1.28
C HIS A 135 -0.04 -14.24 -1.98
N THR A 136 -0.24 -14.18 -3.29
CA THR A 136 0.01 -12.96 -4.07
C THR A 136 -1.20 -12.04 -3.99
N HIS A 137 -1.08 -10.96 -3.22
CA HIS A 137 -1.99 -9.82 -3.30
C HIS A 137 -1.47 -8.84 -4.34
N GLU A 138 -2.37 -8.11 -5.00
CA GLU A 138 -1.99 -7.09 -5.99
C GLU A 138 -1.08 -6.03 -5.37
N LEU A 139 -1.37 -5.64 -4.12
CA LEU A 139 -0.60 -4.65 -3.36
C LEU A 139 -0.01 -5.27 -2.08
N GLY A 140 1.20 -4.86 -1.71
CA GLY A 140 1.87 -5.31 -0.50
C GLY A 140 1.22 -4.73 0.76
N PRO A 141 0.76 -5.53 1.73
CA PRO A 141 0.03 -5.01 2.90
C PRO A 141 0.93 -4.55 4.06
N HIS A 142 2.20 -4.95 4.10
CA HIS A 142 3.10 -4.89 5.26
C HIS A 142 3.68 -3.51 5.62
N VAL A 143 2.90 -2.44 5.45
CA VAL A 143 3.35 -1.06 5.68
C VAL A 143 3.79 -0.79 7.12
N TRP A 144 3.21 -1.48 8.10
CA TRP A 144 3.49 -1.26 9.52
C TRP A 144 4.93 -1.60 9.90
N LEU A 145 5.64 -2.40 9.08
CA LEU A 145 7.03 -2.76 9.31
C LEU A 145 8.02 -1.64 8.98
N ALA A 146 7.57 -0.54 8.39
CA ALA A 146 8.36 0.68 8.33
C ALA A 146 7.88 1.67 9.42
N PRO A 147 8.72 2.02 10.42
CA PRO A 147 8.31 2.97 11.46
C PRO A 147 7.82 4.33 10.93
N SER A 148 8.33 4.82 9.79
CA SER A 148 7.82 6.04 9.13
C SER A 148 6.38 5.90 8.65
N LEU A 149 5.97 4.71 8.19
CA LEU A 149 4.62 4.41 7.75
C LEU A 149 3.70 4.04 8.91
N ALA A 150 4.20 3.39 9.96
CA ALA A 150 3.45 3.19 11.20
C ALA A 150 3.02 4.52 11.85
N VAL A 151 3.88 5.55 11.79
CA VAL A 151 3.51 6.93 12.16
C VAL A 151 2.28 7.40 11.37
N LYS A 152 2.25 7.18 10.05
CA LYS A 152 1.10 7.53 9.20
C LYS A 152 -0.15 6.76 9.58
N GLN A 153 -0.04 5.44 9.83
CA GLN A 153 -1.18 4.62 10.25
C GLN A 153 -1.79 5.09 11.57
N VAL A 154 -0.98 5.40 12.58
CA VAL A 154 -1.45 5.95 13.87
C VAL A 154 -2.15 7.29 13.67
N GLN A 155 -1.61 8.18 12.82
CA GLN A 155 -2.27 9.44 12.46
C GLN A 155 -3.61 9.21 11.76
N THR A 156 -3.67 8.27 10.83
CA THR A 156 -4.87 7.90 10.06
C THR A 156 -5.96 7.33 10.98
N ILE A 157 -5.62 6.38 11.86
CA ILE A 157 -6.55 5.82 12.85
C ILE A 157 -7.06 6.94 13.77
N ARG A 158 -6.17 7.77 14.32
CA ARG A 158 -6.55 8.92 15.16
C ARG A 158 -7.53 9.86 14.44
N ASN A 159 -7.21 10.26 13.21
CA ASN A 159 -8.03 11.21 12.47
C ASN A 159 -9.44 10.65 12.18
N GLN A 160 -9.54 9.36 11.85
CA GLN A 160 -10.82 8.70 11.63
C GLN A 160 -11.62 8.54 12.93
N LEU A 161 -10.96 8.24 14.06
CA LEU A 161 -11.59 8.23 15.39
C LEU A 161 -12.14 9.61 15.76
N ILE A 162 -11.35 10.68 15.61
CA ILE A 162 -11.76 12.07 15.91
C ILE A 162 -12.94 12.51 15.05
N LYS A 163 -12.93 12.16 13.75
CA LYS A 163 -14.02 12.51 12.83
C LYS A 163 -15.38 11.99 13.32
N GLN A 164 -15.39 10.89 14.06
CA GLN A 164 -16.61 10.19 14.48
C GLN A 164 -16.95 10.42 15.95
N TYR A 165 -15.94 10.63 16.79
CA TYR A 165 -16.08 10.94 18.20
C TYR A 165 -15.39 12.28 18.53
N PRO A 166 -15.91 13.41 17.99
CA PRO A 166 -15.29 14.73 18.19
C PRO A 166 -15.26 15.14 19.67
N GLU A 167 -16.15 14.61 20.51
CA GLU A 167 -16.13 14.81 21.96
C GLU A 167 -14.93 14.16 22.66
N LYS A 168 -14.25 13.21 22.01
CA LYS A 168 -13.03 12.53 22.50
C LYS A 168 -11.75 13.06 21.84
N GLU A 169 -11.84 14.13 21.05
CA GLU A 169 -10.72 14.67 20.27
C GLU A 169 -9.48 14.96 21.10
N GLU A 170 -9.63 15.63 22.25
CA GLU A 170 -8.51 15.99 23.13
C GLU A 170 -7.77 14.76 23.64
N VAL A 171 -8.51 13.74 24.10
CA VAL A 171 -7.93 12.50 24.63
C VAL A 171 -7.24 11.69 23.54
N PHE A 172 -7.91 11.48 22.40
CA PHE A 172 -7.31 10.75 21.27
C PHE A 172 -6.07 11.46 20.72
N THR A 173 -6.09 12.79 20.65
CA THR A 173 -4.94 13.57 20.19
C THR A 173 -3.77 13.45 21.16
N SER A 174 -4.00 13.68 22.46
CA SER A 174 -2.95 13.56 23.49
C SER A 174 -2.34 12.16 23.54
N ASN A 175 -3.17 11.12 23.52
CA ASN A 175 -2.72 9.73 23.55
C ASN A 175 -1.91 9.38 22.29
N ALA A 176 -2.42 9.74 21.11
CA ALA A 176 -1.71 9.53 19.85
C ALA A 176 -0.36 10.27 19.83
N GLU A 177 -0.28 11.53 20.27
CA GLU A 177 0.97 12.30 20.30
C GLU A 177 2.05 11.66 21.18
N ASN A 178 1.64 11.07 22.31
CA ASN A 178 2.55 10.32 23.18
C ASN A 178 3.15 9.10 22.47
N TYR A 179 2.33 8.34 21.73
CA TYR A 179 2.80 7.17 20.99
C TYR A 179 3.59 7.55 19.73
N LEU A 180 3.14 8.57 18.99
CA LEU A 180 3.81 9.12 17.82
C LEU A 180 5.23 9.58 18.15
N THR A 181 5.44 10.19 19.32
CA THR A 181 6.79 10.56 19.79
C THR A 181 7.70 9.34 19.91
N LYS A 182 7.19 8.21 20.43
CA LYS A 182 7.96 6.95 20.53
C LYS A 182 8.27 6.38 19.14
N LEU A 183 7.29 6.37 18.23
CA LEU A 183 7.47 5.91 16.85
C LEU A 183 8.46 6.79 16.07
N GLN A 184 8.43 8.11 16.25
CA GLN A 184 9.38 9.03 15.62
C GLN A 184 10.81 8.77 16.10
N ASN A 185 11.00 8.51 17.40
CA ASN A 185 12.32 8.12 17.93
C ASN A 185 12.79 6.78 17.34
N LEU A 186 11.89 5.80 17.20
CA LEU A 186 12.19 4.52 16.57
C LEU A 186 12.56 4.70 15.08
N HIS A 187 11.80 5.50 14.35
CA HIS A 187 12.09 5.87 12.96
C HIS A 187 13.47 6.50 12.82
N GLN A 188 13.81 7.49 13.66
CA GLN A 188 15.13 8.13 13.64
C GLN A 188 16.24 7.11 13.90
N LYS A 189 16.05 6.20 14.86
CA LYS A 189 17.00 5.13 15.15
C LYS A 189 17.23 4.21 13.95
N TYR A 190 16.17 3.86 13.22
CA TYR A 190 16.29 3.08 11.99
C TYR A 190 17.06 3.84 10.91
N GLN A 191 16.73 5.11 10.69
CA GLN A 191 17.38 5.96 9.69
C GLN A 191 18.87 6.16 9.99
N ASP A 192 19.23 6.49 11.24
CA ASP A 192 20.62 6.70 11.66
C ASP A 192 21.47 5.44 11.52
N THR A 193 20.87 4.27 11.82
CA THR A 193 21.57 2.98 11.79
C THR A 193 21.72 2.46 10.37
N LEU A 194 20.61 2.34 9.64
CA LEU A 194 20.58 1.69 8.33
C LEU A 194 21.10 2.62 7.21
N GLY A 195 21.06 3.94 7.41
CA GLY A 195 21.70 4.89 6.51
C GLY A 195 23.23 4.74 6.42
N GLN A 196 23.85 3.99 7.34
CA GLN A 196 25.28 3.65 7.34
C GLN A 196 25.56 2.21 6.88
N ALA A 197 24.56 1.51 6.35
CA ALA A 197 24.69 0.13 5.90
C ALA A 197 25.79 -0.01 4.85
N LYS A 198 26.68 -0.99 5.05
CA LYS A 198 27.72 -1.41 4.10
C LYS A 198 27.21 -2.46 3.13
N GLN A 199 26.24 -3.25 3.56
CA GLN A 199 25.45 -4.14 2.72
C GLN A 199 24.00 -3.70 2.83
N LYS A 200 23.34 -3.43 1.70
CA LYS A 200 21.96 -2.96 1.66
C LYS A 200 20.95 -4.11 1.58
N SER A 201 21.38 -5.27 1.07
CA SER A 201 20.51 -6.38 0.74
C SER A 201 20.46 -7.39 1.87
N PHE A 202 19.26 -7.87 2.22
CA PHE A 202 19.06 -8.91 3.23
C PHE A 202 18.09 -9.98 2.73
N VAL A 203 18.31 -11.21 3.17
CA VAL A 203 17.57 -12.38 2.67
C VAL A 203 16.56 -12.84 3.70
N THR A 204 15.29 -12.95 3.33
CA THR A 204 14.23 -13.41 4.24
C THR A 204 13.39 -14.51 3.63
N GLN A 205 12.84 -15.37 4.49
CA GLN A 205 11.88 -16.38 4.10
C GLN A 205 10.46 -15.81 3.94
N HIS A 206 10.09 -14.78 4.71
CA HIS A 206 8.78 -14.12 4.61
C HIS A 206 8.94 -12.72 4.02
N ALA A 207 8.34 -12.48 2.88
CA ALA A 207 8.56 -11.29 2.06
C ALA A 207 7.85 -10.01 2.58
N ALA A 208 7.81 -9.80 3.90
CA ALA A 208 7.04 -8.74 4.55
C ALA A 208 7.76 -7.38 4.66
N PHE A 209 9.06 -7.30 4.41
CA PHE A 209 9.88 -6.14 4.77
C PHE A 209 10.21 -5.19 3.61
N ASN A 210 9.49 -5.27 2.48
CA ASN A 210 9.71 -4.40 1.31
C ASN A 210 9.57 -2.90 1.65
N TYR A 211 8.56 -2.52 2.42
CA TYR A 211 8.41 -1.12 2.88
C TYR A 211 9.53 -0.67 3.79
N LEU A 212 9.97 -1.51 4.72
CA LEU A 212 11.13 -1.23 5.58
C LEU A 212 12.36 -1.02 4.69
N ALA A 213 12.56 -1.90 3.71
CA ALA A 213 13.70 -1.83 2.81
C ALA A 213 13.73 -0.50 2.05
N LEU A 214 12.61 -0.15 1.41
CA LEU A 214 12.45 1.11 0.68
C LEU A 214 12.67 2.35 1.57
N GLU A 215 12.05 2.40 2.75
CA GLU A 215 12.10 3.58 3.63
C GLU A 215 13.50 3.84 4.21
N TYR A 216 14.34 2.81 4.31
CA TYR A 216 15.67 2.90 4.92
C TYR A 216 16.83 2.55 3.97
N GLY A 217 16.57 2.52 2.66
CA GLY A 217 17.61 2.33 1.64
C GLY A 217 18.26 0.95 1.65
N LEU A 218 17.51 -0.07 2.07
CA LEU A 218 17.88 -1.48 1.97
C LEU A 218 17.17 -2.14 0.79
N LYS A 219 17.49 -3.41 0.53
CA LYS A 219 16.84 -4.26 -0.46
C LYS A 219 16.44 -5.59 0.20
N GLN A 220 15.16 -5.92 0.19
CA GLN A 220 14.73 -7.25 0.59
C GLN A 220 14.98 -8.23 -0.57
N VAL A 221 15.42 -9.43 -0.25
CA VAL A 221 15.41 -10.56 -1.17
C VAL A 221 14.67 -11.72 -0.52
N ALA A 222 13.56 -12.12 -1.14
CA ALA A 222 12.76 -13.23 -0.66
C ALA A 222 13.31 -14.56 -1.21
N VAL A 223 13.42 -15.57 -0.34
CA VAL A 223 13.72 -16.94 -0.77
C VAL A 223 12.44 -17.74 -0.77
N THR A 224 11.96 -18.09 -1.96
CA THR A 224 10.74 -18.90 -2.15
C THR A 224 10.94 -20.34 -1.65
N GLY A 225 9.86 -21.04 -1.31
CA GLY A 225 9.91 -22.47 -0.99
C GLY A 225 10.67 -22.86 0.29
N LEU A 226 10.93 -21.91 1.18
CA LEU A 226 11.35 -22.17 2.55
C LEU A 226 10.13 -22.00 3.46
N SER A 227 9.69 -23.09 4.10
CA SER A 227 8.64 -23.05 5.11
C SER A 227 9.25 -23.09 6.51
N SER A 228 8.60 -22.43 7.46
CA SER A 228 8.94 -22.55 8.89
C SER A 228 8.59 -23.93 9.46
N SER A 229 7.73 -24.69 8.78
CA SER A 229 7.14 -25.95 9.26
C SER A 229 7.45 -27.18 8.40
N GLU A 230 7.87 -27.01 7.14
CA GLU A 230 8.18 -28.12 6.22
C GLU A 230 9.67 -28.24 5.88
N GLU A 231 10.15 -29.48 5.70
CA GLU A 231 11.54 -29.73 5.29
C GLU A 231 11.75 -29.40 3.80
N PRO A 232 12.74 -28.57 3.45
CA PRO A 232 13.07 -28.32 2.05
C PRO A 232 13.60 -29.61 1.39
N SER A 233 13.32 -29.78 0.10
CA SER A 233 13.84 -30.90 -0.68
C SER A 233 15.36 -30.82 -0.83
N VAL A 234 16.01 -31.95 -1.15
CA VAL A 234 17.47 -31.99 -1.40
C VAL A 234 17.88 -31.08 -2.57
N SER A 235 17.05 -30.98 -3.61
CA SER A 235 17.29 -30.05 -4.71
C SER A 235 17.23 -28.61 -4.21
N ARG A 236 16.25 -28.27 -3.35
CA ARG A 236 16.11 -26.92 -2.80
C ARG A 236 17.29 -26.52 -1.92
N ILE A 237 17.83 -27.45 -1.12
CA ILE A 237 19.04 -27.21 -0.34
C ILE A 237 20.24 -26.93 -1.27
N ALA A 238 20.35 -27.64 -2.39
CA ALA A 238 21.42 -27.42 -3.37
C ALA A 238 21.31 -26.06 -4.08
N GLU A 239 20.10 -25.71 -4.53
CA GLU A 239 19.79 -24.39 -5.11
C GLU A 239 20.10 -23.27 -4.13
N LEU A 240 19.64 -23.38 -2.88
CA LEU A 240 19.92 -22.36 -1.86
C LEU A 240 21.43 -22.23 -1.60
N LYS A 241 22.16 -23.34 -1.59
CA LYS A 241 23.62 -23.31 -1.40
C LYS A 241 24.34 -22.62 -2.55
N GLU A 242 23.90 -22.84 -3.78
CA GLU A 242 24.41 -22.13 -4.96
C GLU A 242 24.10 -20.65 -4.86
N PHE A 243 22.83 -20.30 -4.58
CA PHE A 243 22.38 -18.94 -4.38
C PHE A 243 23.19 -18.20 -3.30
N VAL A 244 23.35 -18.81 -2.12
CA VAL A 244 24.16 -18.31 -1.01
C VAL A 244 25.60 -18.03 -1.43
N THR A 245 26.21 -18.96 -2.16
CA THR A 245 27.61 -18.86 -2.58
C THR A 245 27.80 -17.78 -3.64
N GLU A 246 26.91 -17.72 -4.63
CA GLU A 246 26.97 -16.76 -5.73
C GLU A 246 26.82 -15.31 -5.25
N HIS A 247 25.95 -15.11 -4.25
CA HIS A 247 25.53 -13.82 -3.73
C HIS A 247 26.23 -13.44 -2.42
N GLY A 248 27.07 -14.30 -1.85
CA GLY A 248 27.82 -14.01 -0.63
C GLY A 248 26.93 -13.87 0.61
N ILE A 249 25.82 -14.60 0.66
CA ILE A 249 24.82 -14.48 1.73
C ILE A 249 25.39 -15.07 3.01
N SER A 250 25.39 -14.29 4.09
CA SER A 250 25.87 -14.73 5.41
C SER A 250 24.74 -15.12 6.36
N THR A 251 23.55 -14.56 6.16
CA THR A 251 22.41 -14.67 7.08
C THR A 251 21.11 -14.79 6.30
N ILE A 252 20.22 -15.68 6.76
CA ILE A 252 18.83 -15.77 6.29
C ILE A 252 17.90 -15.48 7.49
N TYR A 253 16.92 -14.60 7.26
CA TYR A 253 15.95 -14.14 8.25
C TYR A 253 14.64 -14.93 8.19
N PHE A 254 14.13 -15.33 9.35
CA PHE A 254 12.85 -16.03 9.52
C PHE A 254 11.91 -15.27 10.47
N GLU A 255 10.61 -15.48 10.34
CA GLU A 255 9.59 -14.76 11.13
C GLU A 255 9.67 -15.02 12.63
N GLU A 256 10.01 -16.24 13.01
CA GLU A 256 10.12 -16.68 14.38
C GLU A 256 11.39 -17.49 14.64
N ASN A 257 11.69 -17.69 15.92
CA ASN A 257 12.83 -18.50 16.31
C ASN A 257 12.54 -19.96 15.98
N THR A 258 12.94 -20.39 14.79
CA THR A 258 12.87 -21.77 14.32
C THR A 258 13.85 -22.61 15.14
N LYS A 259 13.45 -22.98 16.37
CA LYS A 259 14.14 -24.03 17.13
C LYS A 259 14.03 -25.39 16.43
N GLY A 260 13.23 -25.48 15.37
CA GLY A 260 13.10 -26.64 14.48
C GLY A 260 14.46 -27.11 13.97
N SER A 261 14.62 -28.42 13.90
CA SER A 261 15.79 -29.09 13.30
C SER A 261 16.02 -28.65 11.86
N ILE A 262 14.94 -28.30 11.15
CA ILE A 262 14.90 -28.02 9.71
C ILE A 262 15.75 -26.81 9.33
N ALA A 263 15.45 -25.64 9.91
CA ALA A 263 16.19 -24.42 9.63
C ALA A 263 17.68 -24.58 10.03
N LYS A 264 17.96 -25.25 11.15
CA LYS A 264 19.35 -25.55 11.56
C LYS A 264 20.08 -26.46 10.55
N THR A 265 19.40 -27.47 10.00
CA THR A 265 19.98 -28.32 8.96
C THR A 265 20.29 -27.50 7.72
N LEU A 266 19.33 -26.68 7.26
CA LEU A 266 19.51 -25.78 6.12
C LEU A 266 20.70 -24.84 6.31
N ALA A 267 20.77 -24.19 7.47
CA ALA A 267 21.86 -23.30 7.85
C ALA A 267 23.22 -24.00 7.83
N ASN A 268 23.30 -25.22 8.37
CA ASN A 268 24.53 -26.00 8.39
C ASN A 268 24.97 -26.47 7.00
N GLU A 269 24.03 -26.91 6.15
CA GLU A 269 24.33 -27.44 4.81
C GLU A 269 24.66 -26.34 3.79
N ALA A 270 23.95 -25.21 3.89
CA ALA A 270 24.17 -24.02 3.05
C ALA A 270 25.29 -23.11 3.58
N GLY A 271 25.68 -23.26 4.85
CA GLY A 271 26.77 -22.47 5.46
C GLY A 271 26.38 -21.05 5.85
N VAL A 272 25.12 -20.82 6.24
CA VAL A 272 24.57 -19.51 6.61
C VAL A 272 24.18 -19.44 8.09
N SER A 273 24.15 -18.25 8.65
CA SER A 273 23.56 -17.98 9.96
C SER A 273 22.05 -17.78 9.84
N LEU A 274 21.32 -18.08 10.92
CA LEU A 274 19.89 -17.80 11.00
C LEU A 274 19.62 -16.71 12.01
N GLU A 275 18.78 -15.76 11.62
CA GLU A 275 18.32 -14.69 12.49
C GLU A 275 16.81 -14.54 12.38
N VAL A 276 16.21 -13.90 13.38
CA VAL A 276 14.78 -13.63 13.41
C VAL A 276 14.54 -12.21 12.93
N LEU A 277 13.63 -12.06 11.97
CA LEU A 277 13.05 -10.80 11.56
C LEU A 277 11.53 -10.97 11.64
N ASN A 278 10.95 -10.43 12.69
CA ASN A 278 9.56 -10.71 13.06
C ASN A 278 8.60 -9.76 12.32
N PRO A 279 7.58 -10.27 11.61
CA PRO A 279 6.66 -9.45 10.83
C PRO A 279 5.60 -8.74 11.69
N LEU A 280 5.61 -8.94 13.02
CA LEU A 280 4.69 -8.33 13.98
C LEU A 280 3.20 -8.66 13.75
N GLU A 281 2.90 -9.71 12.98
CA GLU A 281 1.53 -10.15 12.71
C GLU A 281 0.82 -10.68 13.97
N GLY A 282 1.58 -11.20 14.94
CA GLY A 282 1.04 -11.65 16.22
C GLY A 282 2.08 -11.63 17.36
N LEU A 283 1.62 -11.30 18.58
CA LEU A 283 2.36 -11.54 19.82
C LEU A 283 1.57 -12.40 20.81
N THR A 284 2.23 -13.38 21.41
CA THR A 284 1.58 -14.25 22.40
C THR A 284 1.23 -13.48 23.67
N LYS A 285 0.28 -14.01 24.44
CA LYS A 285 -0.11 -13.42 25.74
C LYS A 285 1.08 -13.36 26.70
N GLU A 286 1.97 -14.35 26.65
CA GLU A 286 3.19 -14.40 27.45
C GLU A 286 4.17 -13.30 27.04
N GLN A 287 4.36 -13.07 25.73
CA GLN A 287 5.21 -11.98 25.23
C GLN A 287 4.67 -10.61 25.67
N MET A 288 3.37 -10.37 25.47
CA MET A 288 2.73 -9.12 25.91
C MET A 288 2.82 -8.93 27.44
N ALA A 289 2.63 -10.00 28.23
CA ALA A 289 2.76 -9.96 29.69
C ALA A 289 4.21 -9.70 30.15
N GLN A 290 5.20 -10.04 29.33
CA GLN A 290 6.62 -9.73 29.54
C GLN A 290 7.00 -8.32 29.07
N GLY A 291 6.05 -7.55 28.54
CA GLY A 291 6.25 -6.18 28.07
C GLY A 291 6.73 -6.07 26.62
N GLU A 292 6.67 -7.16 25.84
CA GLU A 292 6.91 -7.07 24.41
C GLU A 292 5.77 -6.32 23.71
N ASN A 293 6.15 -5.45 22.78
CA ASN A 293 5.25 -4.65 21.98
C ASN A 293 5.86 -4.32 20.60
N TYR A 294 5.12 -3.62 19.75
CA TYR A 294 5.58 -3.16 18.44
C TYR A 294 6.97 -2.52 18.52
N LEU A 295 7.16 -1.57 19.45
CA LEU A 295 8.43 -0.85 19.60
C LEU A 295 9.57 -1.82 19.97
N SER A 296 9.39 -2.69 20.95
CA SER A 296 10.44 -3.61 21.41
C SER A 296 10.82 -4.65 20.35
N ILE A 297 9.85 -5.11 19.56
CA ILE A 297 10.06 -6.07 18.47
C ILE A 297 10.75 -5.39 17.29
N MET A 298 10.34 -4.18 16.91
CA MET A 298 11.05 -3.40 15.90
C MET A 298 12.50 -3.10 16.32
N GLU A 299 12.75 -2.79 17.59
CA GLU A 299 14.13 -2.66 18.08
C GLU A 299 14.94 -3.96 18.05
N LYS A 300 14.30 -5.14 18.14
CA LYS A 300 14.96 -6.43 17.90
C LYS A 300 15.24 -6.66 16.43
N ASN A 301 14.28 -6.34 15.56
CA ASN A 301 14.44 -6.42 14.10
C ASN A 301 15.59 -5.55 13.62
N LEU A 302 15.71 -4.31 14.11
CA LEU A 302 16.84 -3.45 13.79
C LEU A 302 18.19 -4.09 14.17
N ARG A 303 18.29 -4.64 15.39
CA ARG A 303 19.50 -5.34 15.85
C ARG A 303 19.81 -6.59 15.04
N ALA A 304 18.79 -7.29 14.55
CA ALA A 304 18.96 -8.44 13.67
C ALA A 304 19.49 -8.00 12.31
N LEU A 305 18.94 -6.94 11.72
CA LEU A 305 19.41 -6.36 10.44
C LEU A 305 20.85 -5.84 10.52
N GLN A 306 21.27 -5.27 11.65
CA GLN A 306 22.67 -4.83 11.86
C GLN A 306 23.69 -5.96 11.65
N LYS A 307 23.31 -7.22 11.93
CA LYS A 307 24.21 -8.37 11.74
C LYS A 307 24.57 -8.61 10.26
N THR A 308 23.71 -8.19 9.34
CA THR A 308 24.00 -8.21 7.90
C THR A 308 24.50 -6.85 7.42
N THR A 309 23.77 -5.78 7.74
CA THR A 309 24.00 -4.45 7.16
C THR A 309 25.31 -3.77 7.59
N GLU A 310 25.90 -4.14 8.73
CA GLU A 310 27.18 -3.58 9.18
C GLU A 310 28.41 -4.27 8.56
N ILE A 311 28.20 -5.39 7.86
CA ILE A 311 29.22 -6.21 7.21
C ILE A 311 29.22 -5.88 5.72
N GLU A 312 30.40 -5.76 5.12
CA GLU A 312 30.53 -5.55 3.67
C GLU A 312 30.38 -6.89 2.96
N ASN A 313 29.53 -6.93 1.91
CA ASN A 313 29.43 -8.08 1.01
C ASN A 313 29.94 -7.69 -0.39
N PRO A 314 31.13 -8.17 -0.79
CA PRO A 314 31.72 -7.83 -2.08
C PRO A 314 30.99 -8.45 -3.29
N LEU A 315 29.97 -9.29 -3.05
CA LEU A 315 29.16 -9.94 -4.08
C LEU A 315 27.77 -9.32 -4.21
N GLU A 316 27.46 -8.26 -3.45
CA GLU A 316 26.13 -7.65 -3.44
C GLU A 316 25.67 -7.13 -4.81
N ASP A 317 26.56 -6.56 -5.62
CA ASP A 317 26.22 -6.05 -6.95
C ASP A 317 25.67 -7.13 -7.91
N ARG A 318 25.85 -8.43 -7.57
CA ARG A 318 25.31 -9.54 -8.36
C ARG A 318 23.82 -9.77 -8.14
N TRP A 319 23.24 -9.15 -7.12
CA TRP A 319 21.84 -9.28 -6.72
C TRP A 319 20.91 -8.39 -7.56
N GLU A 320 21.47 -7.57 -8.46
CA GLU A 320 20.70 -6.72 -9.36
C GLU A 320 20.59 -7.39 -10.73
N GLN A 321 19.37 -7.80 -11.08
CA GLN A 321 18.99 -8.00 -12.48
C GLN A 321 17.79 -7.12 -12.75
N GLU A 322 17.96 -6.13 -13.62
CA GLU A 322 16.83 -5.39 -14.18
C GLU A 322 15.95 -6.37 -14.97
N GLU A 323 14.66 -6.38 -14.66
CA GLU A 323 13.71 -7.21 -15.37
C GLU A 323 13.51 -6.66 -16.79
N LYS A 324 13.88 -7.48 -17.78
CA LYS A 324 13.78 -7.13 -19.20
C LYS A 324 12.44 -7.54 -19.76
N THR A 325 11.43 -6.73 -19.49
CA THR A 325 10.07 -6.93 -20.01
C THR A 325 9.79 -6.03 -21.22
N VAL A 326 8.74 -6.38 -21.98
CA VAL A 326 8.22 -5.53 -23.08
C VAL A 326 7.82 -4.16 -22.53
N TYR A 327 7.14 -4.14 -21.38
CA TYR A 327 6.68 -2.93 -20.70
C TYR A 327 7.84 -1.97 -20.37
N ASN A 328 8.96 -2.52 -19.90
CA ASN A 328 10.19 -1.78 -19.59
C ASN A 328 11.00 -1.38 -20.84
N GLY A 329 10.55 -1.79 -22.04
CA GLY A 329 11.15 -1.41 -23.30
C GLY A 329 12.17 -2.40 -23.87
N TYR A 330 12.15 -3.65 -23.41
CA TYR A 330 13.01 -4.73 -23.92
C TYR A 330 12.17 -5.71 -24.75
N PHE A 331 12.31 -5.60 -26.07
CA PHE A 331 11.59 -6.42 -27.04
C PHE A 331 12.38 -6.56 -28.32
N GLU A 332 11.94 -7.41 -29.24
CA GLU A 332 12.51 -7.60 -30.57
C GLU A 332 11.69 -6.86 -31.64
N ASP A 333 12.32 -6.38 -32.71
CA ASP A 333 11.62 -5.64 -33.78
C ASP A 333 10.52 -6.47 -34.45
N SER A 334 10.72 -7.79 -34.51
CA SER A 334 9.77 -8.73 -35.11
C SER A 334 8.46 -8.88 -34.30
N ALA A 335 8.50 -8.54 -33.01
CA ALA A 335 7.34 -8.55 -32.12
C ALA A 335 6.42 -7.35 -32.38
N VAL A 336 6.95 -6.21 -32.83
CA VAL A 336 6.18 -4.97 -32.98
C VAL A 336 5.13 -5.09 -34.09
N LYS A 337 3.84 -5.00 -33.73
CA LYS A 337 2.69 -5.05 -34.66
C LYS A 337 2.05 -3.70 -34.89
N ASP A 338 1.33 -3.56 -35.99
CA ASP A 338 0.55 -2.36 -36.26
C ASP A 338 -0.69 -2.36 -35.37
N ARG A 339 -1.14 -1.17 -35.00
CA ARG A 339 -2.27 -0.97 -34.09
C ARG A 339 -3.32 -0.06 -34.72
N THR A 340 -4.52 -0.10 -34.16
CA THR A 340 -5.62 0.75 -34.62
C THR A 340 -6.02 1.72 -33.52
N LEU A 341 -6.77 2.76 -33.87
CA LEU A 341 -7.23 3.73 -32.87
C LEU A 341 -8.25 3.12 -31.87
N LEU A 342 -8.79 1.94 -32.18
CA LEU A 342 -9.66 1.19 -31.26
C LEU A 342 -8.95 0.77 -29.99
N ASP A 343 -7.65 0.54 -30.06
CA ASP A 343 -6.78 0.16 -28.95
C ASP A 343 -6.74 1.23 -27.85
N TRP A 344 -7.07 2.49 -28.18
CA TRP A 344 -7.19 3.61 -27.24
C TRP A 344 -8.65 4.07 -27.03
N ASN A 345 -9.65 3.27 -27.43
CA ASN A 345 -11.05 3.64 -27.38
C ASN A 345 -11.52 3.86 -25.94
N GLY A 346 -12.05 5.05 -25.63
CA GLY A 346 -12.40 5.40 -24.26
C GLY A 346 -12.52 6.89 -24.01
N ALA A 347 -12.79 7.24 -22.76
CA ALA A 347 -12.74 8.61 -22.27
C ALA A 347 -11.55 8.73 -21.31
N TRP A 348 -10.76 9.79 -21.49
CA TRP A 348 -9.43 9.92 -20.90
C TRP A 348 -9.25 11.31 -20.29
N GLN A 349 -8.69 11.39 -19.10
CA GLN A 349 -8.41 12.64 -18.37
C GLN A 349 -6.90 12.87 -18.23
N THR A 350 -6.48 14.12 -18.25
CA THR A 350 -5.06 14.47 -18.01
C THR A 350 -4.69 14.31 -16.55
N VAL A 351 -3.44 13.91 -16.29
CA VAL A 351 -2.87 13.85 -14.94
C VAL A 351 -2.25 15.18 -14.47
N ASP A 352 -2.13 16.17 -15.36
CA ASP A 352 -1.51 17.47 -15.10
C ASP A 352 -2.13 18.17 -13.87
N SER A 353 -3.47 18.12 -13.74
CA SER A 353 -4.17 18.70 -12.59
C SER A 353 -3.87 18.01 -11.25
N TYR A 354 -3.61 16.70 -11.26
CA TYR A 354 -3.26 15.94 -10.06
C TYR A 354 -1.80 16.15 -9.65
N LEU A 355 -0.92 16.51 -10.59
CA LEU A 355 0.42 16.96 -10.28
C LEU A 355 0.39 18.35 -9.63
N GLU A 356 -0.38 19.28 -10.19
CA GLU A 356 -0.48 20.67 -9.70
C GLU A 356 -1.04 20.78 -8.28
N ASN A 357 -2.06 19.99 -7.95
CA ASN A 357 -2.71 20.03 -6.63
C ASN A 357 -1.99 19.18 -5.56
N GLY A 358 -0.92 18.47 -5.92
CA GLY A 358 -0.11 17.64 -5.03
C GLY A 358 -0.60 16.22 -4.80
N THR A 359 -1.68 15.78 -5.47
CA THR A 359 -2.17 14.39 -5.37
C THR A 359 -1.10 13.37 -5.76
N LEU A 360 -0.23 13.69 -6.72
CA LEU A 360 0.85 12.79 -7.17
C LEU A 360 2.16 12.90 -6.35
N ASP A 361 2.22 13.76 -5.32
CA ASP A 361 3.46 13.95 -4.55
C ASP A 361 4.04 12.65 -3.94
N PRO A 362 3.21 11.73 -3.39
CA PRO A 362 3.71 10.45 -2.89
C PRO A 362 4.39 9.58 -3.95
N VAL A 363 3.99 9.67 -5.23
CA VAL A 363 4.63 8.95 -6.35
C VAL A 363 6.07 9.44 -6.55
N PHE A 364 6.31 10.75 -6.43
CA PHE A 364 7.64 11.31 -6.58
C PHE A 364 8.53 11.05 -5.35
N GLU A 365 7.95 11.01 -4.15
CA GLU A 365 8.63 10.54 -2.94
C GLU A 365 9.09 9.09 -3.08
N TYR A 366 8.25 8.22 -3.63
CA TYR A 366 8.59 6.84 -3.96
C TYR A 366 9.73 6.76 -4.98
N LYS A 367 9.60 7.45 -6.12
CA LYS A 367 10.64 7.43 -7.17
C LYS A 367 12.00 7.91 -6.66
N ALA A 368 12.03 8.89 -5.75
CA ALA A 368 13.26 9.34 -5.10
C ALA A 368 13.87 8.31 -4.12
N LYS A 369 13.06 7.42 -3.55
CA LYS A 369 13.55 6.32 -2.69
C LYS A 369 14.09 5.16 -3.51
N VAL A 370 13.41 4.81 -4.61
CA VAL A 370 13.85 3.76 -5.53
C VAL A 370 15.10 4.18 -6.30
N ASN A 371 15.12 5.41 -6.84
CA ASN A 371 16.25 5.97 -7.56
C ASN A 371 16.65 7.33 -6.95
N PRO A 372 17.64 7.35 -6.05
CA PRO A 372 18.05 8.55 -5.32
C PRO A 372 18.90 9.54 -6.16
N GLU A 373 19.01 9.35 -7.48
CA GLU A 373 19.66 10.34 -8.36
C GLU A 373 18.90 11.68 -8.43
N LYS A 374 17.60 11.68 -8.12
CA LYS A 374 16.75 12.87 -8.07
C LYS A 374 15.96 12.89 -6.76
N THR A 375 15.87 14.06 -6.16
CA THR A 375 14.95 14.32 -5.07
C THR A 375 13.50 14.26 -5.57
N ALA A 376 12.54 14.04 -4.67
CA ALA A 376 11.11 14.06 -5.01
C ALA A 376 10.69 15.39 -5.70
N LYS A 377 11.31 16.50 -5.31
CA LYS A 377 11.09 17.81 -5.94
C LYS A 377 11.62 17.85 -7.37
N GLU A 378 12.81 17.30 -7.62
CA GLU A 378 13.37 17.24 -8.99
C GLU A 378 12.55 16.31 -9.89
N TYR A 379 12.08 15.18 -9.36
CA TYR A 379 11.10 14.35 -10.06
C TYR A 379 9.83 15.15 -10.38
N LYS A 380 9.23 15.83 -9.39
CA LYS A 380 8.03 16.64 -9.62
C LYS A 380 8.24 17.70 -10.70
N GLU A 381 9.37 18.42 -10.71
CA GLU A 381 9.65 19.41 -11.76
C GLU A 381 9.88 18.77 -13.13
N TYR A 382 10.51 17.60 -13.20
CA TYR A 382 10.64 16.82 -14.44
C TYR A 382 9.26 16.41 -14.99
N TYR A 383 8.42 15.80 -14.15
CA TYR A 383 7.06 15.38 -14.53
C TYR A 383 6.13 16.56 -14.82
N LYS A 384 6.37 17.73 -14.22
CA LYS A 384 5.62 18.95 -14.53
C LYS A 384 5.81 19.37 -15.99
N VAL A 385 7.04 19.29 -16.51
CA VAL A 385 7.29 19.54 -17.93
C VAL A 385 6.68 18.44 -18.80
N GLY A 386 6.86 17.19 -18.39
CA GLY A 386 6.31 16.02 -19.08
C GLY A 386 4.79 16.06 -19.25
N TYR A 387 4.05 16.29 -18.18
CA TYR A 387 2.60 16.19 -18.16
C TYR A 387 1.86 17.46 -18.62
N HIS A 388 2.54 18.60 -18.68
CA HIS A 388 1.90 19.88 -18.96
C HIS A 388 1.09 19.85 -20.25
N THR A 389 -0.18 20.24 -20.19
CA THR A 389 -1.06 20.34 -21.35
C THR A 389 -2.25 21.26 -21.14
N ASP A 390 -2.75 21.87 -22.22
CA ASP A 390 -4.03 22.57 -22.24
C ASP A 390 -5.22 21.63 -22.50
N VAL A 391 -4.97 20.36 -22.86
CA VAL A 391 -6.01 19.36 -23.12
C VAL A 391 -6.45 18.73 -21.80
N ALA A 392 -7.67 18.99 -21.38
CA ALA A 392 -8.23 18.44 -20.13
C ALA A 392 -8.72 16.99 -20.31
N LYS A 393 -9.36 16.71 -21.46
CA LYS A 393 -9.97 15.41 -21.73
C LYS A 393 -9.83 15.02 -23.19
N ILE A 394 -9.61 13.74 -23.45
CA ILE A 394 -9.69 13.14 -24.78
C ILE A 394 -10.79 12.08 -24.78
N THR A 395 -11.63 12.07 -25.79
CA THR A 395 -12.58 10.96 -26.03
C THR A 395 -12.27 10.35 -27.39
N ILE A 396 -12.03 9.05 -27.40
CA ILE A 396 -11.65 8.29 -28.58
C ILE A 396 -12.77 7.31 -28.87
N LYS A 397 -13.37 7.42 -30.06
CA LYS A 397 -14.46 6.54 -30.49
C LYS A 397 -14.28 6.11 -31.94
N GLY A 398 -13.96 4.84 -32.16
CA GLY A 398 -13.66 4.36 -33.50
C GLY A 398 -12.42 5.05 -34.07
N ASN A 399 -12.59 5.83 -35.13
CA ASN A 399 -11.49 6.58 -35.77
C ASN A 399 -11.47 8.07 -35.39
N GLU A 400 -12.23 8.48 -34.39
CA GLU A 400 -12.44 9.88 -34.05
C GLU A 400 -11.81 10.23 -32.70
N LEU A 401 -11.07 11.34 -32.65
CA LEU A 401 -10.61 11.96 -31.42
C LEU A 401 -11.40 13.23 -31.18
N THR A 402 -11.87 13.39 -29.95
CA THR A 402 -12.46 14.63 -29.43
C THR A 402 -11.58 15.17 -28.31
N PHE A 403 -10.94 16.31 -28.54
CA PHE A 403 -10.16 17.04 -27.55
C PHE A 403 -11.06 18.06 -26.86
N THR A 404 -11.07 18.04 -25.53
CA THR A 404 -11.68 19.07 -24.69
C THR A 404 -10.57 19.81 -23.96
N PHE A 405 -10.46 21.11 -24.19
CA PHE A 405 -9.42 21.95 -23.61
C PHE A 405 -9.85 22.49 -22.24
N LYS A 406 -8.89 22.87 -21.40
CA LYS A 406 -9.12 23.46 -20.07
C LYS A 406 -9.97 24.73 -20.11
N ASN A 407 -9.96 25.47 -21.22
CA ASN A 407 -10.80 26.65 -21.45
C ASN A 407 -12.26 26.30 -21.87
N GLY A 408 -12.61 25.02 -22.01
CA GLY A 408 -13.92 24.53 -22.44
C GLY A 408 -14.10 24.41 -23.97
N GLU A 409 -13.10 24.78 -24.77
CA GLU A 409 -13.14 24.55 -26.22
C GLU A 409 -13.14 23.05 -26.53
N VAL A 410 -13.89 22.66 -27.57
CA VAL A 410 -13.96 21.27 -28.02
C VAL A 410 -13.62 21.21 -29.51
N LYS A 411 -12.69 20.32 -29.87
CA LYS A 411 -12.29 20.05 -31.25
C LYS A 411 -12.37 18.57 -31.53
N LYS A 412 -12.83 18.22 -32.72
CA LYS A 412 -13.09 16.83 -33.08
C LYS A 412 -12.70 16.59 -34.54
N ALA A 413 -12.02 15.48 -34.79
CA ALA A 413 -11.64 15.07 -36.12
C ALA A 413 -11.49 13.55 -36.23
N GLU A 414 -11.65 13.04 -37.46
CA GLU A 414 -11.28 11.67 -37.78
C GLU A 414 -9.81 11.56 -38.11
N TYR A 415 -9.19 10.48 -37.67
CA TYR A 415 -7.78 10.16 -37.89
C TYR A 415 -7.65 8.84 -38.65
N ARG A 416 -6.54 8.71 -39.37
CA ARG A 416 -6.11 7.46 -40.02
C ARG A 416 -4.75 7.06 -39.46
N TYR A 417 -4.52 5.76 -39.35
CA TYR A 417 -3.21 5.22 -39.03
C TYR A 417 -2.20 5.62 -40.10
N SER A 418 -1.02 6.07 -39.68
CA SER A 418 0.07 6.57 -40.51
C SER A 418 1.37 5.80 -40.32
N GLY A 419 1.34 4.71 -39.55
CA GLY A 419 2.49 3.86 -39.27
C GLY A 419 2.91 3.89 -37.80
N LYS A 420 4.08 3.32 -37.51
CA LYS A 420 4.69 3.26 -36.18
C LYS A 420 6.18 3.55 -36.26
N LYS A 421 6.77 3.94 -35.14
CA LYS A 421 8.21 4.18 -35.02
C LYS A 421 8.73 3.59 -33.72
N VAL A 422 9.77 2.75 -33.83
CA VAL A 422 10.58 2.33 -32.68
C VAL A 422 11.61 3.43 -32.40
N LEU A 423 11.75 3.79 -31.13
CA LEU A 423 12.70 4.77 -30.61
C LEU A 423 13.63 4.06 -29.62
N ASP A 424 14.93 4.30 -29.76
CA ASP A 424 15.96 3.82 -28.83
C ASP A 424 16.32 4.93 -27.84
N TYR A 425 16.27 4.63 -26.54
CA TYR A 425 16.57 5.58 -25.48
C TYR A 425 18.01 5.41 -24.97
N GLN A 426 18.55 6.45 -24.33
CA GLN A 426 19.94 6.45 -23.83
C GLN A 426 20.21 5.35 -22.78
N ALA A 427 19.19 4.99 -22.01
CA ALA A 427 19.26 3.91 -21.02
C ALA A 427 19.34 2.51 -21.65
N GLY A 428 19.24 2.40 -22.98
CA GLY A 428 19.31 1.14 -23.73
C GLY A 428 17.97 0.42 -23.88
N ASN A 429 16.92 0.88 -23.19
CA ASN A 429 15.55 0.46 -23.44
C ASN A 429 14.93 1.21 -24.64
N ARG A 430 13.78 0.74 -25.10
CA ARG A 430 13.12 1.19 -26.32
C ARG A 430 11.64 1.46 -26.11
N GLY A 431 11.04 2.23 -27.01
CA GLY A 431 9.60 2.47 -27.01
C GLY A 431 9.04 2.53 -28.42
N VAL A 432 7.73 2.26 -28.55
CA VAL A 432 7.03 2.36 -29.83
C VAL A 432 6.08 3.54 -29.77
N ARG A 433 6.11 4.38 -30.81
CA ARG A 433 5.08 5.39 -31.08
C ARG A 433 4.19 4.95 -32.23
N TYR A 434 2.89 5.04 -32.03
CA TYR A 434 1.87 4.75 -33.05
C TYR A 434 1.32 6.06 -33.62
N LEU A 435 1.51 6.27 -34.92
CA LEU A 435 1.32 7.55 -35.60
C LEU A 435 -0.06 7.60 -36.26
N PHE A 436 -0.76 8.70 -36.07
CA PHE A 436 -2.06 8.99 -36.68
C PHE A 436 -2.06 10.38 -37.31
N GLU A 437 -2.73 10.52 -38.45
CA GLU A 437 -2.92 11.81 -39.15
C GLU A 437 -4.41 12.11 -39.32
N ALA A 438 -4.80 13.36 -39.07
CA ALA A 438 -6.15 13.83 -39.29
C ALA A 438 -6.53 13.72 -40.77
N LYS A 439 -7.73 13.20 -41.06
CA LYS A 439 -8.27 13.13 -42.43
C LYS A 439 -8.62 14.51 -42.98
N GLU A 440 -9.07 15.42 -42.11
CA GLU A 440 -9.40 16.81 -42.43
C GLU A 440 -8.62 17.77 -41.51
N PRO A 441 -7.33 18.05 -41.81
CA PRO A 441 -6.45 18.82 -40.93
C PRO A 441 -6.97 20.22 -40.56
N GLN A 442 -7.72 20.86 -41.44
CA GLN A 442 -8.29 22.18 -41.19
C GLN A 442 -9.35 22.22 -40.09
N ASN A 443 -9.95 21.05 -39.77
CA ASN A 443 -11.00 20.90 -38.78
C ASN A 443 -10.49 20.27 -37.48
N SER A 444 -9.25 19.77 -37.45
CA SER A 444 -8.66 19.15 -36.27
C SER A 444 -7.98 20.19 -35.35
N ALA A 445 -7.86 19.84 -34.05
CA ALA A 445 -6.98 20.58 -33.14
C ALA A 445 -5.50 20.36 -33.50
N TYR A 446 -5.18 19.10 -33.82
CA TYR A 446 -3.84 18.64 -34.15
C TYR A 446 -3.89 17.81 -35.41
N ARG A 447 -3.06 18.12 -36.39
CA ARG A 447 -2.96 17.35 -37.64
C ARG A 447 -2.30 16.00 -37.41
N TYR A 448 -1.30 15.94 -36.53
CA TYR A 448 -0.50 14.77 -36.24
C TYR A 448 -0.64 14.39 -34.76
N VAL A 449 -0.83 13.10 -34.50
CA VAL A 449 -0.98 12.52 -33.16
C VAL A 449 -0.10 11.28 -33.08
N GLN A 450 0.61 11.10 -31.97
CA GLN A 450 1.37 9.87 -31.69
C GLN A 450 1.02 9.36 -30.29
N PHE A 451 0.78 8.06 -30.17
CA PHE A 451 0.54 7.39 -28.88
C PHE A 451 1.73 6.54 -28.47
N SER A 452 2.03 6.50 -27.17
CA SER A 452 2.96 5.57 -26.53
C SER A 452 2.35 5.12 -25.21
N ASP A 453 2.21 3.80 -25.02
CA ASP A 453 1.48 3.19 -23.90
C ASP A 453 2.14 1.88 -23.43
N HIS A 454 3.46 1.78 -23.61
CA HIS A 454 4.29 0.62 -23.23
C HIS A 454 3.98 -0.70 -23.99
N SER A 455 2.90 -0.76 -24.76
CA SER A 455 2.52 -1.90 -25.58
C SER A 455 3.13 -1.84 -26.98
N ILE A 456 3.48 -3.01 -27.54
CA ILE A 456 4.09 -3.13 -28.87
C ILE A 456 3.22 -3.89 -29.89
N GLU A 457 2.05 -4.36 -29.48
CA GLU A 457 1.10 -5.08 -30.31
C GLU A 457 -0.35 -4.70 -29.92
N PRO A 458 -1.38 -5.10 -30.70
CA PRO A 458 -2.77 -4.78 -30.39
C PRO A 458 -3.19 -5.23 -28.98
N SER A 459 -3.47 -4.25 -28.14
CA SER A 459 -3.95 -4.36 -26.77
C SER A 459 -4.78 -3.13 -26.45
N ASP A 460 -5.71 -3.25 -25.50
CA ASP A 460 -6.37 -2.08 -24.92
C ASP A 460 -5.35 -1.32 -24.07
N SER A 461 -5.26 0.00 -24.26
CA SER A 461 -4.40 0.87 -23.47
C SER A 461 -4.97 1.06 -22.06
N GLU A 462 -4.10 1.02 -21.05
CA GLU A 462 -4.47 1.30 -19.65
C GLU A 462 -4.25 2.78 -19.31
N HIS A 463 -3.13 3.34 -19.75
CA HIS A 463 -2.84 4.78 -19.86
C HIS A 463 -2.01 5.03 -21.13
N PHE A 464 -1.82 6.30 -21.49
CA PHE A 464 -0.89 6.64 -22.57
C PHE A 464 -0.26 8.01 -22.41
N HIS A 465 0.91 8.14 -23.02
CA HIS A 465 1.57 9.38 -23.36
C HIS A 465 1.22 9.77 -24.80
N ILE A 466 0.84 11.03 -25.02
CA ILE A 466 0.41 11.53 -26.33
C ILE A 466 1.26 12.70 -26.81
N TYR A 467 1.65 12.68 -28.08
CA TYR A 467 2.40 13.75 -28.72
C TYR A 467 1.53 14.38 -29.81
N LEU A 468 1.38 15.70 -29.76
CA LEU A 468 0.36 16.43 -30.51
C LEU A 468 0.99 17.59 -31.28
N GLY A 469 0.72 17.70 -32.58
CA GLY A 469 1.35 18.75 -33.40
C GLY A 469 0.70 18.98 -34.75
N ASN A 470 1.16 20.04 -35.41
CA ASN A 470 0.63 20.47 -36.72
C ASN A 470 1.70 20.56 -37.82
N GLU A 471 2.99 20.37 -37.49
CA GLU A 471 4.10 20.52 -38.43
C GLU A 471 4.38 19.25 -39.24
N SER A 472 4.81 18.16 -38.58
CA SER A 472 5.03 16.86 -39.21
C SER A 472 5.10 15.73 -38.17
N GLN A 473 5.04 14.47 -38.62
CA GLN A 473 5.29 13.32 -37.75
C GLN A 473 6.75 13.29 -37.27
N GLU A 474 7.69 13.65 -38.15
CA GLU A 474 9.12 13.68 -37.86
C GLU A 474 9.43 14.69 -36.75
N LYS A 475 8.78 15.86 -36.75
CA LYS A 475 8.97 16.86 -35.70
C LYS A 475 8.51 16.35 -34.35
N LEU A 476 7.39 15.63 -34.30
CA LEU A 476 6.91 15.01 -33.06
C LEU A 476 7.84 13.91 -32.56
N LEU A 477 8.50 13.15 -33.46
CA LEU A 477 9.47 12.12 -33.06
C LEU A 477 10.74 12.71 -32.42
N GLU A 478 11.02 14.00 -32.61
CA GLU A 478 12.11 14.71 -31.93
C GLU A 478 11.73 15.17 -30.51
N GLU A 479 10.44 15.23 -30.17
CA GLU A 479 9.95 15.66 -28.86
C GLU A 479 10.21 14.57 -27.81
N MET A 480 10.92 14.94 -26.74
CA MET A 480 11.33 14.03 -25.66
C MET A 480 11.09 14.61 -24.27
N GLU A 481 10.64 15.88 -24.18
CA GLU A 481 10.49 16.60 -22.92
C GLU A 481 9.03 16.72 -22.48
N ASN A 482 8.12 17.01 -23.42
CA ASN A 482 6.68 17.12 -23.15
C ASN A 482 5.92 15.91 -23.73
N TRP A 483 5.29 15.16 -22.84
CA TRP A 483 4.56 13.93 -23.11
C TRP A 483 3.29 13.90 -22.25
N PRO A 484 2.29 14.76 -22.58
CA PRO A 484 1.01 14.79 -21.91
C PRO A 484 0.47 13.37 -21.68
N THR A 485 0.08 13.10 -20.44
CA THR A 485 -0.28 11.75 -20.01
C THR A 485 -1.73 11.69 -19.59
N PHE A 486 -2.38 10.61 -20.00
CA PHE A 486 -3.82 10.44 -19.87
C PHE A 486 -4.17 9.08 -19.30
N TYR A 487 -5.09 9.10 -18.35
CA TYR A 487 -5.66 7.94 -17.68
C TYR A 487 -7.17 7.88 -17.92
N PRO A 488 -7.82 6.72 -17.71
CA PRO A 488 -9.27 6.59 -17.89
C PRO A 488 -10.04 7.62 -17.06
N ALA A 489 -11.05 8.25 -17.66
CA ALA A 489 -11.78 9.38 -17.08
C ALA A 489 -12.60 9.03 -15.82
N GLN A 490 -12.82 7.74 -15.56
CA GLN A 490 -13.51 7.25 -14.38
C GLN A 490 -12.61 7.14 -13.15
N MET A 491 -11.28 7.11 -13.32
CA MET A 491 -10.36 7.00 -12.19
C MET A 491 -10.27 8.33 -11.44
N ASN A 492 -10.21 8.28 -10.12
CA ASN A 492 -9.89 9.44 -9.31
C ASN A 492 -8.37 9.60 -9.18
N GLY A 493 -7.91 10.74 -8.66
CA GLY A 493 -6.47 11.02 -8.54
C GLY A 493 -5.70 10.05 -7.65
N GLN A 494 -6.34 9.46 -6.63
CA GLN A 494 -5.69 8.46 -5.76
C GLN A 494 -5.54 7.11 -6.45
N GLU A 495 -6.55 6.66 -7.22
CA GLU A 495 -6.46 5.46 -8.05
C GLU A 495 -5.35 5.59 -9.11
N ILE A 496 -5.24 6.77 -9.74
CA ILE A 496 -4.16 7.05 -10.70
C ILE A 496 -2.80 7.03 -10.00
N ALA A 497 -2.68 7.67 -8.83
CA ALA A 497 -1.43 7.68 -8.08
C ALA A 497 -1.02 6.27 -7.62
N GLN A 498 -1.98 5.44 -7.21
CA GLN A 498 -1.74 4.05 -6.83
C GLN A 498 -1.27 3.22 -8.02
N GLU A 499 -1.91 3.37 -9.18
CA GLU A 499 -1.50 2.63 -10.39
C GLU A 499 -0.09 3.03 -10.84
N MET A 500 0.26 4.32 -10.76
CA MET A 500 1.62 4.81 -11.05
C MET A 500 2.72 4.22 -10.13
N MET A 501 2.35 3.61 -9.00
CA MET A 501 3.29 2.93 -8.09
C MET A 501 3.58 1.49 -8.51
N LEU A 502 2.73 0.91 -9.37
CA LEU A 502 2.89 -0.43 -9.92
C LEU A 502 3.76 -0.43 -11.18
N HIS A 503 4.01 0.76 -11.74
CA HIS A 503 4.85 1.04 -12.89
C HIS A 503 6.24 1.51 -12.49
#